data_AF-A0A2D8F7E8-F1
#
_entry.id   AF-A0A2D8F7E8-F1
#
_cell.length_a   1.000
_cell.length_b   1.000
_cell.length_c   1.000
_cell.angle_alpha   90.00
_cell.angle_beta   90.00
_cell.angle_gamma   90.00
#
_symmetry.space_group_name_H-M   'P 1'
#
loop_
_entity.id
_entity.type
_entity.pdbx_description
1 polymer ?
#
loop_
_entity_poly.entity_id
_entity_poly.type
_entity_poly.pdbx_seq_one_letter_code
_entity_poly.pdbx_strand_id
1 'polypeptide(L)'
;PFLFRHFWLGIDTRWPAGGDMGVMIVRIINDGPITLPMMRMHPPVPEGWTSDPELIDVPSIAPGGNLPVRFEITADRRYGADEIPLARKLALAVGYEMRSGDIVCTVRAQNRSMEPLVDVLIDPWFPPGYTSDALPMLPRLEPDEVAHIRMPLRIDIGGPRDGPSSNSTPGRRGGKTHTT
;
A
#
# COMPACT_ATOMS: atom_id res chain seq x y z
N PRO A 1 3.88 -5.60 14.57
CA PRO A 1 5.21 -4.96 14.75
C PRO A 1 5.13 -3.44 14.87
N PHE A 2 4.31 -2.79 14.03
CA PHE A 2 4.20 -1.33 13.89
C PHE A 2 3.96 -0.53 15.20
N LEU A 3 3.15 -1.06 16.13
CA LEU A 3 2.79 -0.35 17.37
C LEU A 3 3.94 -0.17 18.37
N PHE A 4 4.99 -1.00 18.32
CA PHE A 4 6.00 -1.07 19.40
C PHE A 4 7.45 -1.04 18.89
N ARG A 5 7.65 -0.72 17.61
CA ARG A 5 8.96 -0.77 16.96
C ARG A 5 9.23 0.49 16.18
N HIS A 6 10.52 0.80 16.06
CA HIS A 6 11.03 1.86 15.20
C HIS A 6 11.74 1.19 14.05
N PHE A 7 11.24 1.45 12.85
CA PHE A 7 11.86 0.98 11.63
C PHE A 7 11.38 1.82 10.46
N TRP A 8 12.18 1.82 9.40
CA TRP A 8 11.83 2.41 8.14
C TRP A 8 11.52 1.30 7.13
N LEU A 9 10.42 1.46 6.37
CA LEU A 9 10.05 0.57 5.28
C LEU A 9 10.04 1.36 3.97
N GLY A 10 10.86 0.95 3.00
CA GLY A 10 10.86 1.49 1.65
C GLY A 10 10.20 0.54 0.66
N ILE A 11 9.42 1.06 -0.28
CA ILE A 11 8.87 0.33 -1.41
C ILE A 11 9.27 1.06 -2.69
N ASP A 12 9.93 0.34 -3.58
CA ASP A 12 10.28 0.79 -4.92
C ASP A 12 9.74 -0.20 -5.95
N THR A 13 9.05 0.27 -6.98
CA THR A 13 8.57 -0.59 -8.09
C THR A 13 9.16 -0.16 -9.42
N ARG A 14 9.53 -1.12 -10.27
CA ARG A 14 10.16 -0.87 -11.58
C ARG A 14 9.67 -1.88 -12.61
N TRP A 15 9.36 -1.42 -13.83
CA TRP A 15 9.07 -2.31 -14.96
C TRP A 15 10.26 -2.31 -15.92
N PRO A 16 10.90 -3.47 -16.15
CA PRO A 16 11.88 -3.63 -17.20
C PRO A 16 11.30 -3.31 -18.59
N ALA A 17 12.14 -2.81 -19.50
CA ALA A 17 11.72 -2.55 -20.87
C ALA A 17 11.28 -3.86 -21.56
N GLY A 18 10.07 -3.88 -22.11
CA GLY A 18 9.53 -5.03 -22.83
C GLY A 18 9.11 -6.23 -21.96
N GLY A 19 9.15 -6.11 -20.64
CA GLY A 19 8.66 -7.16 -19.73
C GLY A 19 7.20 -6.97 -19.34
N ASP A 20 6.47 -8.08 -19.25
CA ASP A 20 5.08 -8.12 -18.74
C ASP A 20 5.02 -8.07 -17.20
N MET A 21 6.15 -8.34 -16.54
CA MET A 21 6.27 -8.38 -15.08
C MET A 21 7.06 -7.18 -14.56
N GLY A 22 6.62 -6.65 -13.42
CA GLY A 22 7.34 -5.65 -12.65
C GLY A 22 8.24 -6.28 -11.59
N VAL A 23 9.11 -5.47 -11.02
CA VAL A 23 9.94 -5.80 -9.86
C VAL A 23 9.59 -4.83 -8.74
N MET A 24 9.22 -5.36 -7.58
CA MET A 24 9.10 -4.60 -6.33
C MET A 24 10.29 -4.91 -5.43
N ILE A 25 10.90 -3.86 -4.88
CA ILE A 25 11.91 -3.97 -3.82
C ILE A 25 11.31 -3.37 -2.56
N VAL A 26 11.20 -4.19 -1.52
CA VAL A 26 10.81 -3.77 -0.18
C VAL A 26 12.09 -3.72 0.66
N ARG A 27 12.37 -2.60 1.32
CA ARG A 27 13.54 -2.45 2.18
C ARG A 27 13.10 -2.19 3.61
N ILE A 28 13.54 -3.02 4.54
CA ILE A 28 13.29 -2.86 5.98
C ILE A 28 14.60 -2.42 6.64
N ILE A 29 14.60 -1.27 7.29
CA ILE A 29 15.74 -0.77 8.06
C ILE A 29 15.32 -0.66 9.51
N ASN A 30 16.02 -1.36 10.40
CA ASN A 30 15.83 -1.18 11.84
C ASN A 30 16.59 0.06 12.30
N ASP A 31 15.92 1.20 12.38
CA ASP A 31 16.50 2.44 12.93
C ASP A 31 16.26 2.58 14.45
N GLY A 32 15.63 1.59 15.08
CA GLY A 32 15.37 1.53 16.50
C GLY A 32 16.50 0.95 17.35
N PRO A 33 16.44 1.14 18.67
CA PRO A 33 17.45 0.62 19.60
C PRO A 33 17.29 -0.87 19.92
N ILE A 34 16.21 -1.52 19.47
CA ILE A 34 15.87 -2.91 19.79
C ILE A 34 15.79 -3.72 18.50
N THR A 35 16.26 -4.96 18.54
CA THR A 35 16.14 -5.91 17.43
C THR A 35 14.69 -6.09 16.98
N LEU A 36 14.45 -5.96 15.68
CA LEU A 36 13.18 -6.37 15.08
C LEU A 36 13.09 -7.89 15.13
N PRO A 37 12.00 -8.46 15.67
CA PRO A 37 11.84 -9.90 15.75
C PRO A 37 11.67 -10.49 14.35
N MET A 38 11.86 -11.81 14.24
CA MET A 38 11.44 -12.53 13.04
C MET A 38 9.95 -12.32 12.80
N MET A 39 9.55 -12.22 11.54
CA MET A 39 8.16 -12.03 11.17
C MET A 39 7.88 -12.64 9.80
N ARG A 40 6.60 -12.78 9.48
CA ARG A 40 6.13 -13.12 8.14
C ARG A 40 5.58 -11.88 7.48
N MET A 41 5.87 -11.72 6.19
CA MET A 41 5.46 -10.53 5.44
C MET A 41 4.89 -10.95 4.08
N HIS A 42 3.66 -10.50 3.83
CA HIS A 42 3.13 -10.36 2.49
C HIS A 42 3.67 -9.06 1.88
N PRO A 43 4.05 -9.05 0.59
CA PRO A 43 4.40 -7.80 -0.07
C PRO A 43 3.17 -6.88 -0.16
N PRO A 44 3.37 -5.55 -0.13
CA PRO A 44 2.31 -4.56 -0.26
C PRO A 44 1.88 -4.40 -1.72
N VAL A 45 1.23 -5.44 -2.26
CA VAL A 45 0.68 -5.43 -3.62
C VAL A 45 -0.72 -4.80 -3.65
N PRO A 46 -1.05 -3.96 -4.65
CA PRO A 46 -2.41 -3.44 -4.84
C PRO A 46 -3.43 -4.55 -5.10
N GLU A 47 -4.71 -4.25 -4.92
CA GLU A 47 -5.79 -5.16 -5.27
C GLU A 47 -5.75 -5.53 -6.77
N GLY A 48 -5.99 -6.82 -7.06
CA GLY A 48 -5.88 -7.39 -8.40
C GLY A 48 -4.44 -7.69 -8.84
N TRP A 49 -3.42 -7.31 -8.08
CA TRP A 49 -2.04 -7.64 -8.43
C TRP A 49 -1.59 -8.88 -7.68
N THR A 50 -0.64 -9.60 -8.29
CA THR A 50 -0.01 -10.77 -7.68
C THR A 50 1.48 -10.53 -7.52
N SER A 51 2.09 -11.28 -6.61
CA SER A 51 3.52 -11.28 -6.39
C SER A 51 4.09 -12.67 -6.22
N ASP A 52 5.32 -12.86 -6.68
CA ASP A 52 6.14 -14.02 -6.36
C ASP A 52 7.44 -13.57 -5.67
N PRO A 53 7.73 -14.05 -4.44
CA PRO A 53 6.89 -14.89 -3.59
C PRO A 53 5.68 -14.13 -2.98
N GLU A 54 4.58 -14.83 -2.70
CA GLU A 54 3.40 -14.23 -2.04
C GLU A 54 3.62 -13.95 -0.54
N LEU A 55 4.56 -14.68 0.07
CA LEU A 55 4.88 -14.57 1.48
C LEU A 55 6.35 -14.90 1.69
N ILE A 56 7.01 -14.15 2.57
CA ILE A 56 8.37 -14.46 3.02
C ILE A 56 8.48 -14.50 4.53
N ASP A 57 9.47 -15.26 5.01
CA ASP A 57 9.97 -15.15 6.37
C ASP A 57 11.05 -14.06 6.42
N VAL A 58 10.81 -13.03 7.20
CA VAL A 58 11.75 -11.96 7.51
C VAL A 58 12.54 -12.38 8.77
N PRO A 59 13.87 -12.48 8.69
CA PRO A 59 14.70 -12.82 9.85
C PRO A 59 14.70 -11.70 10.89
N SER A 60 15.31 -11.94 12.04
CA SER A 60 15.53 -10.87 13.02
C SER A 60 16.52 -9.84 12.46
N ILE A 61 16.24 -8.56 12.70
CA ILE A 61 17.06 -7.45 12.18
C ILE A 61 17.60 -6.68 13.39
N ALA A 62 18.89 -6.76 13.63
CA ALA A 62 19.57 -6.02 14.70
C ALA A 62 19.45 -4.49 14.48
N PRO A 63 19.64 -3.66 15.53
CA PRO A 63 19.73 -2.20 15.38
C PRO A 63 20.71 -1.79 14.29
N GLY A 64 20.30 -0.88 13.40
CA GLY A 64 21.05 -0.45 12.21
C GLY A 64 21.02 -1.43 11.03
N GLY A 65 20.39 -2.61 11.18
CA GLY A 65 20.30 -3.61 10.14
C GLY A 65 19.42 -3.17 8.96
N ASN A 66 19.78 -3.62 7.76
CA ASN A 66 19.10 -3.32 6.51
C ASN A 66 18.81 -4.62 5.76
N LEU A 67 17.54 -4.88 5.46
CA LEU A 67 17.07 -6.05 4.73
C LEU A 67 16.31 -5.62 3.48
N PRO A 68 16.94 -5.66 2.28
CA PRO A 68 16.22 -5.57 1.02
C PRO A 68 15.61 -6.93 0.64
N VAL A 69 14.36 -6.91 0.22
CA VAL A 69 13.60 -8.07 -0.26
C VAL A 69 13.08 -7.75 -1.66
N ARG A 70 13.16 -8.70 -2.57
CA ARG A 70 12.71 -8.56 -3.95
C ARG A 70 11.48 -9.44 -4.18
N PHE A 71 10.51 -8.88 -4.88
CA PHE A 71 9.33 -9.56 -5.38
C PHE A 71 9.18 -9.30 -6.87
N GLU A 72 8.78 -10.31 -7.62
CA GLU A 72 8.23 -10.13 -8.96
C GLU A 72 6.75 -9.82 -8.80
N ILE A 73 6.24 -8.83 -9.54
CA ILE A 73 4.84 -8.40 -9.45
C ILE A 73 4.19 -8.45 -10.82
N THR A 74 2.95 -8.94 -10.87
CA THR A 74 2.15 -9.00 -12.09
C THR A 74 0.83 -8.28 -11.86
N ALA A 75 0.49 -7.35 -12.74
CA ALA A 75 -0.81 -6.70 -12.71
C ALA A 75 -1.85 -7.58 -13.44
N ASP A 76 -3.08 -7.66 -12.95
CA ASP A 76 -4.17 -8.40 -13.63
C ASP A 76 -4.47 -7.85 -15.04
N ARG A 77 -4.08 -6.60 -15.28
CA ARG A 77 -4.38 -5.90 -16.52
C ARG A 77 -3.22 -6.05 -17.51
N ARG A 78 -3.54 -6.59 -18.68
CA ARG A 78 -2.67 -6.50 -19.86
C ARG A 78 -2.77 -5.10 -20.44
N TYR A 79 -1.63 -4.42 -20.57
CA TYR A 79 -1.55 -3.17 -21.31
C TYR A 79 -1.69 -3.47 -22.82
N GLY A 80 -2.48 -2.67 -23.54
CA GLY A 80 -2.50 -2.76 -25.01
C GLY A 80 -1.12 -2.41 -25.59
N ALA A 81 -0.81 -2.89 -26.80
CA ALA A 81 0.47 -2.63 -27.45
C ALA A 81 0.79 -1.12 -27.60
N ASP A 82 -0.25 -0.28 -27.69
CA ASP A 82 -0.16 1.18 -27.83
C ASP A 82 -0.31 1.94 -26.49
N GLU A 83 -0.55 1.24 -25.37
CA GLU A 83 -0.73 1.86 -24.05
C GLU A 83 0.62 1.90 -23.32
N ILE A 84 1.21 3.10 -23.18
CA ILE A 84 2.40 3.27 -22.33
C ILE A 84 1.93 3.24 -20.87
N PRO A 85 2.30 2.23 -20.05
CA PRO A 85 1.89 2.18 -18.66
C PRO A 85 2.32 3.43 -17.90
N LEU A 86 1.46 3.95 -17.01
CA LEU A 86 1.82 5.05 -16.11
C LEU A 86 3.10 4.72 -15.33
N ALA A 87 3.32 3.45 -15.00
CA ALA A 87 4.54 2.95 -14.35
C ALA A 87 5.86 3.24 -15.13
N ARG A 88 5.79 3.53 -16.43
CA ARG A 88 6.95 3.98 -17.24
C ARG A 88 7.12 5.50 -17.23
N LYS A 89 6.05 6.26 -16.97
CA LYS A 89 6.03 7.72 -16.95
C LYS A 89 6.25 8.30 -15.55
N LEU A 90 5.80 7.61 -14.49
CA LEU A 90 5.85 8.05 -13.11
C LEU A 90 6.68 7.07 -12.28
N ALA A 91 7.74 7.55 -11.65
CA ALA A 91 8.49 6.78 -10.65
C ALA A 91 8.02 7.14 -9.25
N LEU A 92 7.65 6.11 -8.47
CA LEU A 92 7.22 6.24 -7.08
C LEU A 92 8.21 5.52 -6.18
N ALA A 93 8.63 6.21 -5.11
CA ALA A 93 9.27 5.61 -3.95
C ALA A 93 8.45 5.96 -2.72
N VAL A 94 8.02 4.95 -1.97
CA VAL A 94 7.20 5.14 -0.77
C VAL A 94 8.00 4.70 0.45
N GLY A 95 8.12 5.58 1.44
CA GLY A 95 8.77 5.32 2.71
C GLY A 95 7.78 5.42 3.87
N TYR A 96 7.78 4.45 4.77
CA TYR A 96 7.03 4.50 6.01
C TYR A 96 8.02 4.62 7.16
N GLU A 97 7.88 5.71 7.91
CA GLU A 97 8.60 5.93 9.16
C GLU A 97 7.70 5.50 10.31
N MET A 98 8.10 4.45 11.04
CA MET A 98 7.34 3.92 12.17
C MET A 98 7.97 4.36 13.48
N ARG A 99 7.19 4.99 14.35
CA ARG A 99 7.60 5.38 15.70
C ARG A 99 6.51 5.01 16.70
N SER A 100 6.58 3.80 17.24
CA SER A 100 5.68 3.34 18.32
C SER A 100 4.18 3.54 18.02
N GLY A 101 3.77 3.15 16.81
CA GLY A 101 2.38 3.33 16.36
C GLY A 101 2.09 4.64 15.64
N ASP A 102 2.97 5.64 15.71
CA ASP A 102 2.92 6.76 14.79
C ASP A 102 3.56 6.33 13.47
N ILE A 103 2.80 6.41 12.37
CA ILE A 103 3.31 6.08 11.05
C ILE A 103 3.22 7.32 10.18
N VAL A 104 4.35 7.70 9.57
CA VAL A 104 4.34 8.72 8.53
C VAL A 104 4.75 8.10 7.21
N CYS A 105 3.81 8.09 6.27
CA CYS A 105 4.04 7.73 4.89
C CYS A 105 4.64 8.94 4.15
N THR A 106 5.73 8.73 3.43
CA THR A 106 6.35 9.73 2.57
C THR A 106 6.45 9.18 1.17
N VAL A 107 5.89 9.89 0.19
CA VAL A 107 5.96 9.50 -1.22
C VAL A 107 6.86 10.48 -1.95
N ARG A 108 7.82 9.95 -2.71
CA ARG A 108 8.56 10.68 -3.73
C ARG A 108 8.03 10.25 -5.09
N ALA A 109 7.37 11.17 -5.78
CA ALA A 109 6.82 10.95 -7.12
C ALA A 109 7.63 11.77 -8.12
N GLN A 110 8.18 11.12 -9.14
CA GLN A 110 8.98 11.78 -10.18
C GLN A 110 8.39 11.51 -11.56
N ASN A 111 8.11 12.57 -12.31
CA ASN A 111 7.79 12.44 -13.73
C ASN A 111 9.06 12.09 -14.49
N ARG A 112 9.05 10.99 -15.23
CA ARG A 112 10.14 10.49 -16.07
C ARG A 112 9.80 10.57 -17.56
N SER A 113 8.64 11.14 -17.89
CA SER A 113 8.21 11.35 -19.27
C SER A 113 8.54 12.78 -19.73
N MET A 114 8.48 12.99 -21.04
CA MET A 114 8.71 14.31 -21.66
C MET A 114 7.45 15.19 -21.66
N GLU A 115 6.33 14.70 -21.11
CA GLU A 115 5.05 15.38 -21.06
C GLU A 115 4.64 15.64 -19.60
N PRO A 116 3.91 16.71 -19.31
CA PRO A 116 3.36 16.94 -17.98
C PRO A 116 2.34 15.86 -17.63
N LEU A 117 2.41 15.35 -16.40
CA LEU A 117 1.37 14.52 -15.82
C LEU A 117 0.38 15.42 -15.08
N VAL A 118 -0.91 15.18 -15.24
CA VAL A 118 -1.98 15.99 -14.62
C VAL A 118 -2.93 15.09 -13.85
N ASP A 119 -3.52 15.64 -12.78
CA ASP A 119 -4.53 14.98 -11.94
C ASP A 119 -4.12 13.58 -11.47
N VAL A 120 -2.89 13.46 -10.95
CA VAL A 120 -2.35 12.19 -10.47
C VAL A 120 -2.75 11.99 -9.01
N LEU A 121 -3.70 11.08 -8.77
CA LEU A 121 -4.03 10.58 -7.43
C LEU A 121 -3.02 9.51 -7.00
N ILE A 122 -2.48 9.64 -5.79
CA ILE A 122 -1.57 8.64 -5.23
C ILE A 122 -2.27 7.97 -4.05
N ASP A 123 -2.45 6.65 -4.16
CA ASP A 123 -3.02 5.79 -3.12
C ASP A 123 -1.94 4.81 -2.63
N PRO A 124 -1.19 5.15 -1.57
CA PRO A 124 -0.17 4.26 -1.03
C PRO A 124 -0.83 3.15 -0.18
N TRP A 125 -0.18 2.01 -0.09
CA TRP A 125 -0.62 0.94 0.81
C TRP A 125 -0.63 1.39 2.28
N PHE A 126 -1.67 1.02 3.02
CA PHE A 126 -1.75 1.26 4.46
C PHE A 126 -1.57 -0.04 5.24
N PRO A 127 -0.74 -0.05 6.31
CA PRO A 127 -0.68 -1.18 7.22
C PRO A 127 -2.07 -1.50 7.79
N PRO A 128 -2.43 -2.78 8.01
CA PRO A 128 -3.71 -3.15 8.60
C PRO A 128 -3.99 -2.39 9.90
N GLY A 129 -5.19 -1.82 10.00
CA GLY A 129 -5.60 -0.98 11.13
C GLY A 129 -5.11 0.47 11.06
N TYR A 130 -4.53 0.91 9.94
CA TYR A 130 -4.20 2.31 9.68
C TYR A 130 -5.01 2.85 8.50
N THR A 131 -5.28 4.15 8.55
CA THR A 131 -5.96 4.92 7.50
C THR A 131 -5.33 6.30 7.36
N SER A 132 -5.78 7.07 6.37
CA SER A 132 -5.45 8.48 6.19
C SER A 132 -6.72 9.30 6.01
N ASP A 133 -6.68 10.58 6.41
CA ASP A 133 -7.83 11.48 6.24
C ASP A 133 -8.10 11.81 4.77
N ALA A 134 -7.05 11.83 3.94
CA ALA A 134 -7.13 12.18 2.53
C ALA A 134 -5.98 11.57 1.73
N LEU A 135 -6.26 11.21 0.49
CA LEU A 135 -5.25 10.82 -0.48
C LEU A 135 -4.70 12.05 -1.20
N PRO A 136 -3.38 12.13 -1.42
CA PRO A 136 -2.75 13.24 -2.12
C PRO A 136 -3.07 13.20 -3.61
N MET A 137 -3.48 14.35 -4.13
CA MET A 137 -3.66 14.58 -5.56
C MET A 137 -2.63 15.60 -6.03
N LEU A 138 -1.83 15.22 -7.03
CA LEU A 138 -0.90 16.11 -7.71
C LEU A 138 -1.62 16.71 -8.92
N PRO A 139 -1.96 18.01 -8.91
CA PRO A 139 -2.71 18.63 -10.00
C PRO A 139 -1.88 18.64 -11.28
N ARG A 140 -0.56 18.79 -11.16
CA ARG A 140 0.37 18.82 -12.27
C ARG A 140 1.77 18.46 -11.81
N LEU A 141 2.49 17.71 -12.64
CA LEU A 141 3.89 17.34 -12.45
C LEU A 141 4.61 17.49 -13.80
N GLU A 142 5.45 18.51 -13.93
CA GLU A 142 6.22 18.80 -15.14
C GLU A 142 7.26 17.71 -15.43
N PRO A 143 7.79 17.61 -16.67
CA PRO A 143 8.88 16.69 -16.99
C PRO A 143 10.06 16.82 -16.01
N ASP A 144 10.57 15.69 -15.53
CA ASP A 144 11.62 15.57 -14.51
C ASP A 144 11.30 16.17 -13.12
N GLU A 145 10.11 16.75 -12.92
CA GLU A 145 9.69 17.28 -11.63
C GLU A 145 9.53 16.16 -10.61
N VAL A 146 9.91 16.47 -9.37
CA VAL A 146 9.82 15.57 -8.22
C VAL A 146 8.92 16.18 -7.17
N ALA A 147 7.78 15.54 -6.93
CA ALA A 147 6.90 15.85 -5.80
C ALA A 147 7.31 15.04 -4.56
N HIS A 148 7.32 15.72 -3.41
CA HIS A 148 7.53 15.12 -2.10
C HIS A 148 6.27 15.30 -1.26
N ILE A 149 5.63 14.18 -0.92
CA ILE A 149 4.37 14.16 -0.17
C ILE A 149 4.64 13.49 1.17
N ARG A 150 4.15 14.09 2.26
CA ARG A 150 4.21 13.53 3.61
C ARG A 150 2.80 13.41 4.18
N MET A 151 2.44 12.20 4.59
CA MET A 151 1.11 11.82 5.04
C MET A 151 1.21 11.11 6.40
N PRO A 152 0.77 11.73 7.49
CA PRO A 152 0.58 11.00 8.74
C PRO A 152 -0.57 10.00 8.56
N LEU A 153 -0.34 8.75 8.97
CA LEU A 153 -1.38 7.74 9.06
C LEU A 153 -1.94 7.70 10.49
N ARG A 154 -3.22 7.39 10.62
CA ARG A 154 -3.89 7.25 11.90
C ARG A 154 -4.34 5.82 12.10
N ILE A 155 -4.33 5.38 13.35
CA ILE A 155 -4.91 4.09 13.71
C ILE A 155 -6.43 4.20 13.53
N ASP A 156 -6.99 3.30 12.73
CA ASP A 156 -8.43 3.09 12.65
C ASP A 156 -8.88 2.30 13.88
N ILE A 157 -9.02 3.03 14.99
CA ILE A 157 -9.64 2.53 16.22
C ILE A 157 -11.13 2.52 15.92
N GLY A 158 -11.62 1.48 15.22
CA GLY A 158 -13.00 1.37 14.75
C GLY A 158 -13.99 1.99 15.74
N GLY A 159 -14.45 3.20 15.41
CA GLY A 159 -15.44 3.91 16.20
C GLY A 159 -16.75 3.14 16.19
N PRO A 160 -17.72 3.49 17.06
CA PRO A 160 -19.05 2.88 17.01
C PRO A 160 -19.55 2.94 15.56
N ARG A 161 -19.82 1.78 14.97
CA ARG A 161 -20.59 1.72 13.74
C ARG A 161 -22.00 2.19 14.09
N ASP A 162 -22.26 3.49 14.00
CA ASP A 162 -23.62 4.01 13.97
C ASP A 162 -24.31 3.35 12.76
N GLY A 163 -25.34 2.54 13.05
CA GLY A 163 -25.89 1.49 12.18
C GLY A 163 -26.78 1.96 11.01
N PRO A 164 -27.72 1.13 10.50
CA PRO A 164 -27.99 -0.27 10.81
C PRO A 164 -27.59 -1.23 9.68
N SER A 165 -27.30 -2.47 10.05
CA SER A 165 -27.33 -3.60 9.14
C SER A 165 -28.76 -3.78 8.60
N SER A 166 -28.98 -3.54 7.31
CA SER A 166 -30.18 -3.99 6.61
C SER A 166 -30.12 -5.51 6.43
N ASN A 167 -30.33 -6.23 7.54
CA ASN A 167 -30.58 -7.65 7.48
C ASN A 167 -32.02 -7.83 6.96
N SER A 168 -32.19 -7.87 5.64
CA SER A 168 -33.45 -8.27 5.03
C SER A 168 -33.68 -9.75 5.29
N THR A 169 -34.28 -10.05 6.45
CA THR A 169 -34.89 -11.36 6.72
C THR A 169 -36.29 -11.36 6.08
N PRO A 170 -36.62 -12.30 5.18
CA PRO A 170 -38.00 -12.45 4.72
C PRO A 170 -38.88 -12.91 5.87
N GLY A 171 -39.90 -12.11 6.18
CA GLY A 171 -40.89 -12.40 7.21
C GLY A 171 -41.59 -13.73 6.99
N ARG A 172 -41.37 -14.66 7.93
CA ARG A 172 -42.12 -15.89 8.10
C ARG A 172 -43.56 -15.53 8.53
N ARG A 173 -44.50 -15.43 7.59
CA ARG A 173 -45.94 -15.36 7.88
C ARG A 173 -46.43 -16.74 8.32
N GLY A 174 -46.78 -16.86 9.60
CA GLY A 174 -47.49 -18.01 10.15
C GLY A 174 -48.45 -17.57 11.26
N GLY A 175 -49.72 -17.95 11.12
CA GLY A 175 -50.80 -17.74 12.10
C GLY A 175 -52.14 -17.58 11.39
N LYS A 176 -52.81 -18.68 10.98
CA LYS A 176 -53.83 -19.42 11.74
C LYS A 176 -55.01 -18.56 12.21
N THR A 177 -56.18 -18.82 11.63
CA THR A 177 -57.48 -18.74 12.29
C THR A 177 -58.27 -20.00 11.95
N HIS A 178 -58.78 -20.65 13.00
CA HIS A 178 -59.67 -21.81 12.99
C HIS A 178 -61.14 -21.36 13.11
N THR A 179 -62.05 -22.35 12.99
CA THR A 179 -63.50 -22.40 13.31
C THR A 179 -64.42 -21.84 12.21
N THR A 180 -65.46 -22.54 11.73
CA THR A 180 -66.21 -23.72 12.21
C THR A 180 -66.65 -24.56 11.02
#